data_AF-A0A5N7WE81-F1
#
_entry.id   AF-A0A5N7WE81-F1
#
_cell.length_a   1.000
_cell.length_b   1.000
_cell.length_c   1.000
_cell.angle_alpha   90.00
_cell.angle_beta   90.00
_cell.angle_gamma   90.00
#
_symmetry.space_group_name_H-M   'P 1'
#
loop_
_entity.id
_entity.type
_entity.pdbx_description
1 polymer ?
#
loop_
_entity_poly.entity_id
_entity_poly.type
_entity_poly.pdbx_seq_one_letter_code
_entity_poly.pdbx_strand_id
1 'polypeptide(L)'
;MSSLSSILELHDYPMIFALQEEFTRVKGSFNLENQAASLGSFNIFLSEFKELVKAVHEKDYIELRDGIGDVITTSLALAYLIDMQIKEKDLKDIYFKETIFPREDYLGYVDDIYDGVILLEKAIVEKDLTQVKSQIIRILAHTYHGLPEFAKFTIRDDLVAITASSLSKICPTIDDAEKSVEVYAKKGCETYFKKTNNGYAIFSSKEQFFNGETISKDKFLKFYNWSAPVFDEITDEKTVWQCYPNVKFKALALLENRAA
;
A
#
# COMPACT_ATOMS: atom_id res chain seq x y z
N MET A 1 1.31 6.62 27.20
CA MET A 1 0.35 6.06 26.21
C MET A 1 0.45 6.96 25.00
N SER A 2 1.02 6.49 23.89
CA SER A 2 0.91 7.19 22.62
C SER A 2 -0.54 7.06 22.17
N SER A 3 -1.28 8.16 22.06
CA SER A 3 -2.57 8.11 21.36
C SER A 3 -2.31 7.68 19.90
N LEU A 4 -3.22 6.94 19.27
CA LEU A 4 -3.10 6.58 17.84
C LEU A 4 -2.74 7.78 16.96
N SER A 5 -3.21 8.98 17.34
CA SER A 5 -2.90 10.24 16.67
C SER A 5 -1.41 10.61 16.66
N SER A 6 -0.62 10.24 17.67
CA SER A 6 0.81 10.61 17.70
C SER A 6 1.63 9.85 16.65
N ILE A 7 1.09 8.76 16.07
CA ILE A 7 1.72 8.07 14.93
C ILE A 7 1.79 9.02 13.73
N LEU A 8 0.78 9.88 13.54
CA LEU A 8 0.69 10.82 12.41
C LEU A 8 1.74 11.93 12.48
N GLU A 9 2.29 12.20 13.66
CA GLU A 9 3.34 13.20 13.88
C GLU A 9 4.74 12.68 13.47
N LEU A 10 4.87 11.37 13.24
CA LEU A 10 6.12 10.76 12.80
C LEU A 10 6.38 11.02 11.31
N HIS A 11 7.65 11.10 10.92
CA HIS A 11 8.06 11.04 9.52
C HIS A 11 7.62 9.72 8.85
N ASP A 12 7.61 9.68 7.52
CA ASP A 12 6.98 8.63 6.71
C ASP A 12 7.34 7.20 7.14
N TYR A 13 8.64 6.86 7.24
CA TYR A 13 9.02 5.47 7.53
C TYR A 13 8.69 5.05 8.96
N PRO A 14 9.05 5.82 10.01
CA PRO A 14 8.62 5.51 11.37
C PRO A 14 7.10 5.49 11.54
N MET A 15 6.37 6.37 10.84
CA MET A 15 4.90 6.40 10.85
C MET A 15 4.32 5.07 10.36
N ILE A 16 4.76 4.60 9.19
CA ILE A 16 4.26 3.33 8.63
C ILE A 16 4.73 2.12 9.44
N PHE A 17 5.92 2.17 10.06
CA PHE A 17 6.37 1.09 10.94
C PHE A 17 5.53 0.99 12.21
N ALA A 18 5.21 2.13 12.84
CA ALA A 18 4.28 2.16 13.97
C ALA A 18 2.87 1.69 13.58
N LEU A 19 2.42 2.00 12.36
CA LEU A 19 1.17 1.45 11.80
C LEU A 19 1.23 -0.08 11.71
N GLN A 20 2.35 -0.66 11.24
CA GLN A 20 2.48 -2.12 11.14
C GLN A 20 2.44 -2.81 12.52
N GLU A 21 3.05 -2.19 13.53
CA GLU A 21 2.98 -2.65 14.92
C GLU A 21 1.55 -2.64 15.45
N GLU A 22 0.79 -1.57 15.16
CA GLU A 22 -0.62 -1.49 15.52
C GLU A 22 -1.45 -2.58 14.83
N PHE A 23 -1.10 -2.93 13.59
CA PHE A 23 -1.72 -4.03 12.85
C PHE A 23 -1.23 -5.42 13.27
N THR A 24 -0.50 -5.52 14.39
CA THR A 24 -0.01 -6.78 15.00
C THR A 24 0.94 -7.57 14.10
N ARG A 25 1.53 -6.91 13.08
CA ARG A 25 2.55 -7.54 12.24
C ARG A 25 3.85 -7.68 13.02
N VAL A 26 4.60 -8.73 12.72
CA VAL A 26 5.84 -9.05 13.42
C VAL A 26 7.03 -8.60 12.58
N LYS A 27 7.82 -7.68 13.11
CA LYS A 27 9.06 -7.25 12.45
C LYS A 27 10.01 -8.43 12.24
N GLY A 28 10.66 -8.49 11.08
CA GLY A 28 11.59 -9.58 10.78
C GLY A 28 10.93 -10.95 10.56
N SER A 29 9.60 -11.03 10.44
CA SER A 29 8.90 -12.29 10.19
C SER A 29 8.93 -12.74 8.72
N PHE A 30 9.49 -11.94 7.81
CA PHE A 30 9.59 -12.28 6.40
C PHE A 30 10.65 -13.35 6.19
N ASN A 31 10.22 -14.52 5.73
CA ASN A 31 11.10 -15.66 5.50
C ASN A 31 10.94 -16.17 4.06
N LEU A 32 11.99 -16.02 3.25
CA LEU A 32 12.03 -16.47 1.86
C LEU A 32 11.99 -17.99 1.71
N GLU A 33 12.33 -18.76 2.75
CA GLU A 33 12.13 -20.21 2.74
C GLU A 33 10.65 -20.58 2.83
N ASN A 34 9.84 -19.76 3.50
CA ASN A 34 8.39 -19.91 3.51
C ASN A 34 7.77 -19.12 2.35
N GLN A 35 7.90 -19.68 1.14
CA GLN A 35 7.42 -19.05 -0.10
C GLN A 35 5.93 -18.68 -0.06
N ALA A 36 5.08 -19.48 0.58
CA ALA A 36 3.66 -19.17 0.71
C ALA A 36 3.43 -17.88 1.51
N ALA A 37 4.17 -17.67 2.60
CA ALA A 37 4.07 -16.46 3.42
C ALA A 37 4.72 -15.24 2.76
N SER A 38 5.89 -15.40 2.11
CA SER A 38 6.57 -14.29 1.43
C SER A 38 5.79 -13.82 0.21
N LEU A 39 5.29 -14.74 -0.62
CA LEU A 39 4.40 -14.40 -1.75
C LEU A 39 3.05 -13.88 -1.27
N GLY A 40 2.51 -14.38 -0.15
CA GLY A 40 1.31 -13.82 0.47
C GLY A 40 1.48 -12.35 0.85
N SER A 41 2.64 -11.99 1.43
CA SER A 41 2.96 -10.59 1.76
C SER A 41 3.15 -9.73 0.51
N PHE A 42 3.83 -10.26 -0.51
CA PHE A 42 3.98 -9.60 -1.80
C PHE A 42 2.64 -9.39 -2.51
N ASN A 43 1.72 -10.36 -2.43
CA ASN A 43 0.41 -10.28 -3.07
C ASN A 43 -0.47 -9.18 -2.47
N ILE A 44 -0.29 -8.83 -1.19
CA ILE A 44 -0.94 -7.67 -0.60
C ILE A 44 -0.43 -6.39 -1.29
N PHE A 45 0.89 -6.20 -1.34
CA PHE A 45 1.51 -5.09 -2.07
C PHE A 45 1.08 -5.03 -3.55
N LEU A 46 1.09 -6.18 -4.23
CA LEU A 46 0.69 -6.28 -5.63
C LEU A 46 -0.80 -5.92 -5.84
N SER A 47 -1.66 -6.17 -4.85
CA SER A 47 -3.06 -5.73 -4.90
C SER A 47 -3.14 -4.21 -4.92
N GLU A 48 -2.45 -3.53 -4.00
CA GLU A 48 -2.45 -2.06 -3.95
C GLU A 48 -1.84 -1.45 -5.22
N PHE A 49 -0.77 -2.04 -5.73
CA PHE A 49 -0.18 -1.59 -7.00
C PHE A 49 -1.15 -1.75 -8.18
N LYS A 50 -1.97 -2.81 -8.20
CA LYS A 50 -3.01 -2.99 -9.22
C LYS A 50 -4.11 -1.94 -9.13
N GLU A 51 -4.45 -1.49 -7.93
CA GLU A 51 -5.40 -0.38 -7.73
C GLU A 51 -4.84 0.93 -8.29
N LEU A 52 -3.55 1.21 -8.07
CA LEU A 52 -2.86 2.33 -8.72
C LEU A 52 -2.86 2.24 -10.26
N VAL A 53 -2.58 1.06 -10.81
CA VAL A 53 -2.65 0.83 -12.27
C VAL A 53 -4.06 1.08 -12.80
N LYS A 54 -5.07 0.61 -12.07
CA LYS A 54 -6.48 0.82 -12.43
C LYS A 54 -6.84 2.30 -12.39
N ALA A 55 -6.43 3.03 -11.35
CA ALA A 55 -6.67 4.46 -11.24
C ALA A 55 -6.10 5.26 -12.42
N VAL A 56 -4.86 4.94 -12.85
CA VAL A 56 -4.27 5.56 -14.06
C VAL A 56 -5.04 5.18 -15.32
N HIS A 57 -5.46 3.92 -15.46
CA HIS A 57 -6.22 3.46 -16.61
C HIS A 57 -7.59 4.14 -16.71
N GLU A 58 -8.31 4.24 -15.60
CA GLU A 58 -9.64 4.83 -15.49
C GLU A 58 -9.61 6.36 -15.38
N LYS A 59 -8.41 6.94 -15.25
CA LYS A 59 -8.18 8.38 -15.08
C LYS A 59 -8.87 8.91 -13.82
N ASP A 60 -8.88 8.10 -12.77
CA ASP A 60 -9.41 8.45 -11.47
C ASP A 60 -8.31 9.08 -10.62
N TYR A 61 -8.43 10.37 -10.41
CA TYR A 61 -7.42 11.16 -9.72
C TYR A 61 -7.42 10.95 -8.20
N ILE A 62 -8.57 10.63 -7.60
CA ILE A 62 -8.65 10.38 -6.17
C ILE A 62 -8.05 9.02 -5.85
N GLU A 63 -8.42 8.01 -6.64
CA GLU A 63 -7.86 6.65 -6.51
C GLU A 63 -6.36 6.60 -6.88
N LEU A 64 -5.88 7.51 -7.75
CA LEU A 64 -4.45 7.66 -8.02
C LEU A 64 -3.68 8.07 -6.75
N ARG A 65 -4.19 9.06 -6.03
CA ARG A 65 -3.58 9.57 -4.79
C ARG A 65 -3.58 8.50 -3.70
N ASP A 66 -4.72 7.82 -3.52
CA ASP A 66 -4.86 6.69 -2.60
C ASP A 66 -3.87 5.56 -2.94
N GLY A 67 -3.87 5.13 -4.21
CA GLY A 67 -3.00 4.08 -4.71
C GLY A 67 -1.50 4.38 -4.56
N ILE A 68 -1.07 5.63 -4.73
CA ILE A 68 0.33 6.02 -4.47
C ILE A 68 0.69 5.81 -2.99
N GLY A 69 -0.17 6.27 -2.08
CA GLY A 69 0.08 6.12 -0.64
C GLY A 69 0.00 4.66 -0.18
N ASP A 70 -0.88 3.84 -0.77
CA ASP A 70 -0.98 2.42 -0.45
C ASP A 70 0.22 1.61 -0.98
N VAL A 71 0.74 1.96 -2.16
CA VAL A 71 2.01 1.41 -2.68
C VAL A 71 3.17 1.72 -1.74
N ILE A 72 3.26 2.95 -1.21
CA ILE A 72 4.27 3.32 -0.22
C ILE A 72 4.06 2.53 1.07
N THR A 73 2.84 2.50 1.58
CA THR A 73 2.48 1.85 2.85
C THR A 73 2.83 0.37 2.81
N THR A 74 2.46 -0.33 1.73
CA THR A 74 2.72 -1.77 1.59
C THR A 74 4.16 -2.10 1.22
N SER A 75 4.86 -1.24 0.49
CA SER A 75 6.33 -1.36 0.30
C SER A 75 7.08 -1.25 1.62
N LEU A 76 6.73 -0.25 2.44
CA LEU A 76 7.32 -0.08 3.78
C LEU A 76 6.89 -1.19 4.73
N ALA A 77 5.70 -1.77 4.56
CA ALA A 77 5.32 -2.95 5.31
C ALA A 77 6.19 -4.16 4.96
N LEU A 78 6.55 -4.39 3.69
CA LEU A 78 7.51 -5.42 3.32
C LEU A 78 8.88 -5.16 3.96
N ALA A 79 9.35 -3.92 3.94
CA ALA A 79 10.59 -3.53 4.62
C ALA A 79 10.54 -3.84 6.13
N TYR A 80 9.44 -3.52 6.80
CA TYR A 80 9.21 -3.83 8.20
C TYR A 80 9.28 -5.34 8.47
N LEU A 81 8.60 -6.15 7.65
CA LEU A 81 8.61 -7.61 7.78
C LEU A 81 10.01 -8.20 7.55
N ILE A 82 10.86 -7.55 6.75
CA ILE A 82 12.25 -7.97 6.48
C ILE A 82 13.23 -7.42 7.54
N ASP A 83 12.75 -6.63 8.51
CA ASP A 83 13.58 -5.87 9.45
C ASP A 83 14.61 -4.97 8.73
N MET A 84 14.16 -4.34 7.66
CA MET A 84 14.94 -3.40 6.86
C MET A 84 14.69 -1.98 7.33
N GLN A 85 15.75 -1.28 7.74
CA GLN A 85 15.72 0.17 7.88
C GLN A 85 15.96 0.82 6.53
N ILE A 86 15.12 1.80 6.19
CA ILE A 86 15.27 2.61 4.98
C ILE A 86 15.72 4.00 5.40
N LYS A 87 16.69 4.55 4.69
CA LYS A 87 17.19 5.91 4.87
C LYS A 87 16.92 6.71 3.61
N GLU A 88 16.76 8.01 3.76
CA GLU A 88 16.60 8.93 2.62
C GLU A 88 17.74 8.81 1.60
N LYS A 89 18.96 8.53 2.08
CA LYS A 89 20.12 8.27 1.21
C LYS A 89 19.89 7.09 0.28
N ASP A 90 19.23 6.02 0.73
CA ASP A 90 19.03 4.82 -0.09
C ASP A 90 18.18 5.15 -1.33
N LEU A 91 17.15 5.98 -1.17
CA LEU A 91 16.31 6.45 -2.28
C LEU A 91 17.09 7.41 -3.20
N LYS A 92 17.87 8.33 -2.62
CA LYS A 92 18.72 9.27 -3.37
C LYS A 92 19.77 8.54 -4.22
N ASP A 93 20.37 7.48 -3.69
CA ASP A 93 21.36 6.69 -4.42
C ASP A 93 20.73 6.04 -5.67
N ILE A 94 19.47 5.56 -5.58
CA ILE A 94 18.72 5.09 -6.75
C ILE A 94 18.37 6.23 -7.71
N TYR A 95 17.90 7.37 -7.19
CA TYR A 95 17.59 8.55 -8.00
C TYR A 95 18.76 8.94 -8.91
N PHE A 96 19.98 9.02 -8.35
CA PHE A 96 21.17 9.35 -9.14
C PHE A 96 21.63 8.22 -10.05
N LYS A 97 21.57 6.97 -9.56
CA LYS A 97 22.04 5.80 -10.33
C LYS A 97 21.16 5.49 -11.54
N GLU A 98 19.84 5.57 -11.38
CA GLU A 98 18.87 5.29 -12.43
C GLU A 98 18.44 6.54 -13.18
N THR A 99 18.92 7.71 -12.75
CA THR A 99 18.58 9.00 -13.35
C THR A 99 17.07 9.22 -13.36
N ILE A 100 16.44 9.03 -12.20
CA ILE A 100 15.00 9.20 -12.04
C ILE A 100 14.70 10.68 -12.24
N PHE A 101 13.96 11.00 -13.30
CA PHE A 101 13.41 12.33 -13.49
C PHE A 101 11.90 12.26 -13.27
N PRO A 102 11.29 13.32 -12.71
CA PRO A 102 9.84 13.46 -12.73
C PRO A 102 9.28 13.18 -14.12
N ARG A 103 8.25 12.34 -14.19
CA ARG A 103 7.65 11.97 -15.48
C ARG A 103 6.72 13.06 -15.99
N GLU A 104 6.52 13.08 -17.30
CA GLU A 104 5.63 14.05 -17.96
C GLU A 104 4.16 13.61 -17.93
N ASP A 105 3.88 12.37 -17.52
CA ASP A 105 2.53 11.81 -17.39
C ASP A 105 2.48 10.71 -16.31
N TYR A 106 1.27 10.36 -15.88
CA TYR A 106 1.06 9.31 -14.87
C TYR A 106 1.25 7.87 -15.40
N LEU A 107 1.08 7.64 -16.69
CA LEU A 107 1.30 6.33 -17.31
C LEU A 107 2.78 5.92 -17.22
N GLY A 108 3.68 6.79 -17.67
CA GLY A 108 5.12 6.59 -17.61
C GLY A 108 5.65 6.54 -16.19
N TYR A 109 5.03 7.28 -15.26
CA TYR A 109 5.31 7.20 -13.83
C TYR A 109 5.01 5.81 -13.27
N VAL A 110 3.81 5.26 -13.53
CA VAL A 110 3.44 3.93 -13.02
C VAL A 110 4.21 2.81 -13.73
N ASP A 111 4.54 2.96 -15.02
CA ASP A 111 5.37 1.99 -15.75
C ASP A 111 6.79 1.86 -15.19
N ASP A 112 7.38 2.95 -14.69
CA ASP A 112 8.72 2.89 -14.07
C ASP A 112 8.69 2.13 -12.73
N ILE A 113 7.61 2.29 -11.96
CA ILE A 113 7.37 1.53 -10.73
C ILE A 113 7.12 0.05 -11.06
N TYR A 114 6.32 -0.24 -12.09
CA TYR A 114 5.98 -1.59 -12.54
C TYR A 114 7.21 -2.47 -12.81
N ASP A 115 8.25 -1.91 -13.44
CA ASP A 115 9.50 -2.65 -13.68
C ASP A 115 10.12 -3.12 -12.34
N GLY A 116 10.01 -2.33 -11.28
CA GLY A 116 10.47 -2.70 -9.93
C GLY A 116 9.61 -3.79 -9.29
N VAL A 117 8.29 -3.73 -9.50
CA VAL A 117 7.32 -4.73 -9.02
C VAL A 117 7.63 -6.12 -9.59
N ILE A 118 7.88 -6.21 -10.89
CA ILE A 118 8.21 -7.48 -11.56
C ILE A 118 9.53 -8.05 -11.05
N LEU A 119 10.53 -7.19 -10.86
CA LEU A 119 11.83 -7.61 -10.32
C LEU A 119 11.73 -8.04 -8.85
N LEU A 120 10.85 -7.42 -8.07
CA LEU A 120 10.61 -7.79 -6.68
C LEU A 120 9.98 -9.19 -6.59
N GLU A 121 8.94 -9.48 -7.39
CA GLU A 121 8.35 -10.81 -7.45
C GLU A 121 9.40 -11.88 -7.79
N LYS A 122 10.18 -11.61 -8.85
CA LYS A 122 11.27 -12.49 -9.28
C LYS A 122 12.27 -12.74 -8.16
N ALA A 123 12.71 -11.69 -7.46
CA ALA A 123 13.67 -11.81 -6.36
C ALA A 123 13.11 -12.65 -5.18
N ILE A 124 11.81 -12.55 -4.90
CA ILE A 124 11.15 -13.37 -3.87
C ILE A 124 11.12 -14.85 -4.29
N VAL A 125 10.75 -15.14 -5.54
CA VAL A 125 10.71 -16.50 -6.09
C VAL A 125 12.10 -17.12 -6.12
N GLU A 126 13.11 -16.34 -6.49
CA GLU A 126 14.52 -16.76 -6.53
C GLU A 126 15.17 -16.81 -5.14
N LYS A 127 14.44 -16.40 -4.09
CA LYS A 127 14.92 -16.33 -2.70
C LYS A 127 16.15 -15.43 -2.51
N ASP A 128 16.29 -14.40 -3.34
CA ASP A 128 17.39 -13.44 -3.23
C ASP A 128 17.00 -12.25 -2.34
N LEU A 129 17.31 -12.35 -1.04
CA LEU A 129 17.01 -11.29 -0.08
C LEU A 129 17.68 -9.96 -0.42
N THR A 130 18.87 -9.99 -1.02
CA THR A 130 19.58 -8.76 -1.40
C THR A 130 18.82 -8.04 -2.49
N GLN A 131 18.34 -8.78 -3.49
CA GLN A 131 17.52 -8.23 -4.55
C GLN A 131 16.15 -7.81 -4.06
N VAL A 132 15.51 -8.53 -3.15
CA VAL A 132 14.24 -8.10 -2.52
C VAL A 132 14.40 -6.73 -1.87
N LYS A 133 15.44 -6.54 -1.04
CA LYS A 133 15.74 -5.25 -0.40
C LYS A 133 16.00 -4.15 -1.43
N SER A 134 16.79 -4.46 -2.46
CA SER A 134 17.11 -3.53 -3.56
C SER A 134 15.86 -3.08 -4.31
N GLN A 135 14.96 -4.00 -4.64
CA GLN A 135 13.73 -3.67 -5.39
C GLN A 135 12.71 -2.89 -4.53
N ILE A 136 12.62 -3.15 -3.21
CA ILE A 136 11.80 -2.32 -2.32
C ILE A 136 12.30 -0.86 -2.31
N ILE A 137 13.61 -0.63 -2.20
CA ILE A 137 14.18 0.73 -2.28
C ILE A 137 13.89 1.33 -3.65
N ARG A 138 14.08 0.57 -4.73
CA ARG A 138 13.84 1.03 -6.10
C ARG A 138 12.39 1.48 -6.30
N ILE A 139 11.42 0.66 -5.89
CA ILE A 139 9.99 0.97 -5.96
C ILE A 139 9.72 2.29 -5.22
N LEU A 140 10.17 2.40 -3.96
CA LEU A 140 9.98 3.63 -3.17
C LEU A 140 10.64 4.84 -3.82
N ALA A 141 11.86 4.70 -4.34
CA ALA A 141 12.56 5.81 -5.01
C ALA A 141 11.80 6.30 -6.25
N HIS A 142 11.29 5.38 -7.07
CA HIS A 142 10.46 5.73 -8.23
C HIS A 142 9.13 6.34 -7.81
N THR A 143 8.48 5.83 -6.75
CA THR A 143 7.24 6.42 -6.24
C THR A 143 7.45 7.84 -5.71
N TYR A 144 8.48 8.09 -4.90
CA TYR A 144 8.74 9.42 -4.32
C TYR A 144 9.33 10.42 -5.31
N HIS A 145 10.28 10.00 -6.14
CA HIS A 145 11.07 10.91 -6.99
C HIS A 145 10.64 10.94 -8.46
N GLY A 146 9.87 9.94 -8.91
CA GLY A 146 9.33 9.90 -10.26
C GLY A 146 8.01 10.65 -10.42
N LEU A 147 7.39 11.12 -9.33
CA LEU A 147 6.10 11.80 -9.36
C LEU A 147 6.16 13.00 -10.33
N PRO A 148 5.18 13.16 -11.24
CA PRO A 148 5.17 14.26 -12.18
C PRO A 148 5.23 15.64 -11.51
N GLU A 149 6.04 16.56 -12.06
CA GLU A 149 6.22 17.92 -11.48
C GLU A 149 4.93 18.76 -11.48
N PHE A 150 3.97 18.42 -12.35
CA PHE A 150 2.69 19.13 -12.42
C PHE A 150 1.74 18.74 -11.29
N ALA A 151 1.97 17.62 -10.60
CA ALA A 151 1.13 17.14 -9.51
C ALA A 151 1.01 18.22 -8.42
N LYS A 152 -0.21 18.47 -7.95
CA LYS A 152 -0.50 19.55 -6.98
C LYS A 152 -0.73 19.05 -5.56
N PHE A 153 -0.59 17.75 -5.33
CA PHE A 153 -0.57 17.15 -3.99
C PHE A 153 0.86 16.88 -3.53
N THR A 154 1.05 16.74 -2.22
CA THR A 154 2.28 16.17 -1.67
C THR A 154 2.02 14.73 -1.24
N ILE A 155 2.97 13.84 -1.53
CA ILE A 155 2.90 12.45 -1.09
C ILE A 155 2.77 12.38 0.44
N ARG A 156 3.42 13.29 1.17
CA ARG A 156 3.40 13.31 2.63
C ARG A 156 2.00 13.55 3.18
N ASP A 157 1.31 14.58 2.70
CA ASP A 157 -0.01 14.95 3.23
C ASP A 157 -1.03 13.84 2.94
N ASP A 158 -0.99 13.28 1.74
CA ASP A 158 -1.84 12.14 1.37
C ASP A 158 -1.51 10.90 2.18
N LEU A 159 -0.22 10.59 2.40
CA LEU A 159 0.19 9.46 3.22
C LEU A 159 -0.26 9.60 4.68
N VAL A 160 -0.30 10.82 5.22
CA VAL A 160 -0.88 11.10 6.56
C VAL A 160 -2.38 10.82 6.57
N ALA A 161 -3.12 11.29 5.55
CA ALA A 161 -4.56 11.03 5.44
C ALA A 161 -4.88 9.54 5.32
N ILE A 162 -4.11 8.81 4.51
CA ILE A 162 -4.22 7.35 4.33
C ILE A 162 -3.87 6.61 5.62
N THR A 163 -2.83 7.04 6.32
CA THR A 163 -2.46 6.47 7.63
C THR A 163 -3.55 6.71 8.66
N ALA A 164 -4.14 7.92 8.72
CA ALA A 164 -5.25 8.24 9.61
C ALA A 164 -6.48 7.37 9.32
N SER A 165 -6.85 7.22 8.05
CA SER A 165 -7.90 6.28 7.61
C SER A 165 -7.59 4.85 8.04
N SER A 166 -6.35 4.39 7.86
CA SER A 166 -5.89 3.06 8.24
C SER A 166 -5.96 2.82 9.75
N LEU A 167 -5.55 3.79 10.57
CA LEU A 167 -5.67 3.74 12.03
C LEU A 167 -7.14 3.75 12.49
N SER A 168 -8.04 4.41 11.74
CA SER A 168 -9.48 4.39 12.03
C SER A 168 -10.14 3.01 11.83
N LYS A 169 -9.42 2.04 11.26
CA LYS A 169 -9.83 0.63 11.23
C LYS A 169 -9.71 -0.05 12.61
N ILE A 170 -8.97 0.54 13.55
CA ILE A 170 -8.83 0.03 14.91
C ILE A 170 -10.08 0.41 15.72
N CYS A 171 -10.77 -0.60 16.23
CA CYS A 171 -11.92 -0.45 17.11
C CYS A 171 -11.44 0.05 18.49
N PRO A 172 -11.92 1.19 18.99
CA PRO A 172 -11.44 1.75 20.26
C PRO A 172 -11.77 0.88 21.48
N THR A 173 -12.90 0.17 21.43
CA THR A 173 -13.43 -0.63 22.54
C THR A 173 -13.75 -2.06 22.11
N ILE A 174 -13.95 -2.95 23.09
CA ILE A 174 -14.41 -4.31 22.82
C ILE A 174 -15.85 -4.30 22.26
N ASP A 175 -16.73 -3.46 22.80
CA ASP A 175 -18.11 -3.29 22.33
C ASP A 175 -18.14 -2.88 20.84
N ASP A 176 -17.23 -1.99 20.45
CA ASP A 176 -17.06 -1.58 19.05
C ASP A 176 -16.58 -2.73 18.15
N ALA A 177 -15.72 -3.61 18.67
CA ALA A 177 -15.24 -4.77 17.96
C ALA A 177 -16.34 -5.84 17.79
N GLU A 178 -17.08 -6.13 18.85
CA GLU A 178 -18.24 -7.03 18.84
C GLU A 178 -19.31 -6.53 17.86
N LYS A 179 -19.64 -5.23 17.93
CA LYS A 179 -20.57 -4.60 16.98
C LYS A 179 -20.07 -4.69 15.53
N SER A 180 -18.77 -4.53 15.29
CA SER A 180 -18.21 -4.71 13.94
C SER A 180 -18.38 -6.14 13.43
N VAL A 181 -18.11 -7.14 14.28
CA VAL A 181 -18.33 -8.55 13.94
C VAL A 181 -19.81 -8.80 13.61
N GLU A 182 -20.74 -8.25 14.39
CA GLU A 182 -22.17 -8.37 14.09
C GLU A 182 -22.55 -7.72 12.75
N VAL A 183 -22.00 -6.55 12.44
CA VAL A 183 -22.24 -5.85 11.16
C VAL A 183 -21.77 -6.69 9.98
N TYR A 184 -20.61 -7.35 10.09
CA TYR A 184 -20.12 -8.28 9.06
C TYR A 184 -20.98 -9.55 8.98
N ALA A 185 -21.34 -10.14 10.12
CA ALA A 185 -22.16 -11.34 10.18
C ALA A 185 -23.54 -11.12 9.52
N LYS A 186 -24.17 -9.96 9.75
CA LYS A 186 -25.44 -9.56 9.09
C LYS A 186 -25.33 -9.47 7.57
N LYS A 187 -24.12 -9.26 7.05
CA LYS A 187 -23.82 -9.22 5.62
C LYS A 187 -23.26 -10.55 5.08
N GLY A 188 -23.29 -11.61 5.89
CA GLY A 188 -22.83 -12.94 5.50
C GLY A 188 -21.31 -13.12 5.52
N CYS A 189 -20.57 -12.27 6.22
CA CYS A 189 -19.12 -12.38 6.37
C CYS A 189 -18.75 -12.85 7.77
N GLU A 190 -18.02 -13.97 7.85
CA GLU A 190 -17.53 -14.50 9.13
C GLU A 190 -16.22 -13.81 9.51
N THR A 191 -16.21 -13.15 10.67
CA THR A 191 -15.07 -12.37 11.15
C THR A 191 -14.76 -12.66 12.62
N TYR A 192 -13.54 -12.35 13.03
CA TYR A 192 -13.12 -12.35 14.43
C TYR A 192 -12.30 -11.08 14.72
N PHE A 193 -12.01 -10.79 15.98
CA PHE A 193 -11.16 -9.67 16.35
C PHE A 193 -9.98 -10.07 17.25
N LYS A 194 -8.90 -9.30 17.18
CA LYS A 194 -7.71 -9.43 18.05
C LYS A 194 -7.42 -8.10 18.73
N LYS A 195 -6.89 -8.16 19.95
CA LYS A 195 -6.42 -6.98 20.67
C LYS A 195 -5.14 -6.45 20.02
N THR A 196 -5.06 -5.13 19.86
CA THR A 196 -3.88 -4.38 19.41
C THR A 196 -3.31 -3.56 20.57
N ASN A 197 -2.31 -2.72 20.31
CA ASN A 197 -1.75 -1.86 21.36
C ASN A 197 -2.76 -0.80 21.83
N ASN A 198 -3.61 -0.31 20.92
CA ASN A 198 -4.53 0.80 21.20
C ASN A 198 -6.02 0.47 20.95
N GLY A 199 -6.38 -0.80 20.77
CA GLY A 199 -7.77 -1.21 20.57
C GLY A 199 -7.92 -2.65 20.09
N TYR A 200 -8.78 -2.84 19.10
CA TYR A 200 -9.05 -4.14 18.48
C TYR A 200 -9.12 -4.06 16.96
N ALA A 201 -8.58 -5.07 16.30
CA ALA A 201 -8.55 -5.19 14.85
C ALA A 201 -9.49 -6.32 14.39
N ILE A 202 -10.29 -6.07 13.35
CA ILE A 202 -11.22 -7.05 12.77
C ILE A 202 -10.56 -7.80 11.63
N PHE A 203 -10.74 -9.12 11.59
CA PHE A 203 -10.16 -9.99 10.57
C PHE A 203 -11.20 -10.92 9.97
N SER A 204 -11.03 -11.24 8.69
CA SER A 204 -11.76 -12.33 8.04
C SER A 204 -11.39 -13.68 8.63
N SER A 205 -12.37 -14.50 9.03
CA SER A 205 -12.11 -15.81 9.67
C SER A 205 -11.63 -16.88 8.70
N LYS A 206 -11.94 -16.73 7.41
CA LYS A 206 -11.64 -17.69 6.34
C LYS A 206 -11.55 -16.99 4.99
N GLU A 207 -11.08 -17.70 3.98
CA GLU A 207 -11.29 -17.25 2.61
C GLU A 207 -12.80 -17.30 2.31
N GLN A 208 -13.36 -16.19 1.83
CA GLN A 208 -14.79 -16.08 1.55
C GLN A 208 -15.07 -14.98 0.53
N PHE A 209 -16.19 -15.10 -0.18
CA PHE A 209 -16.66 -14.06 -1.09
C PHE A 209 -17.48 -13.02 -0.32
N PHE A 210 -17.10 -11.76 -0.41
CA PHE A 210 -17.74 -10.65 0.29
C PHE A 210 -17.66 -9.37 -0.54
N ASN A 211 -18.78 -8.64 -0.66
CA ASN A 211 -18.85 -7.36 -1.41
C ASN A 211 -18.29 -7.41 -2.85
N GLY A 212 -18.46 -8.53 -3.56
CA GLY A 212 -18.01 -8.65 -4.94
C GLY A 212 -16.56 -9.12 -5.12
N GLU A 213 -15.82 -9.36 -4.03
CA GLU A 213 -14.45 -9.87 -4.07
C GLU A 213 -14.25 -11.10 -3.19
N THR A 214 -13.26 -11.93 -3.52
CA THR A 214 -12.77 -12.97 -2.62
C THR A 214 -11.78 -12.35 -1.65
N ILE A 215 -12.12 -12.37 -0.35
CA ILE A 215 -11.23 -11.94 0.72
C ILE A 215 -10.54 -13.16 1.34
N SER A 216 -9.24 -13.05 1.62
CA SER A 216 -8.48 -14.13 2.25
C SER A 216 -8.81 -14.29 3.73
N LYS A 217 -8.47 -15.46 4.29
CA LYS A 217 -8.38 -15.62 5.74
C LYS A 217 -7.37 -14.61 6.31
N ASP A 218 -7.69 -14.05 7.47
CA ASP A 218 -6.88 -13.06 8.17
C ASP A 218 -6.70 -11.73 7.40
N LYS A 219 -7.50 -11.46 6.35
CA LYS A 219 -7.61 -10.11 5.76
C LYS A 219 -8.07 -9.15 6.85
N PHE A 220 -7.33 -8.06 7.04
CA PHE A 220 -7.69 -6.99 7.98
C PHE A 220 -8.85 -6.18 7.40
N LEU A 221 -9.90 -5.99 8.20
CA LEU A 221 -11.18 -5.43 7.79
C LEU A 221 -11.47 -4.09 8.47
N LYS A 222 -12.38 -3.32 7.88
CA LYS A 222 -12.75 -1.98 8.33
C LYS A 222 -13.61 -2.04 9.59
N PHE A 223 -13.34 -1.17 10.55
CA PHE A 223 -14.23 -0.87 11.66
C PHE A 223 -15.60 -0.38 11.14
N TYR A 224 -16.72 -0.65 11.83
CA TYR A 224 -18.05 -0.21 11.34
C TYR A 224 -18.17 1.32 11.21
N ASN A 225 -17.40 2.08 12.01
CA ASN A 225 -17.32 3.55 11.96
C ASN A 225 -15.99 4.02 11.37
N TRP A 226 -15.36 3.18 10.53
CA TRP A 226 -14.16 3.54 9.77
C TRP A 226 -14.40 4.79 8.92
N SER A 227 -13.39 5.63 8.80
CA SER A 227 -13.41 6.83 7.97
C SER A 227 -12.47 6.66 6.78
N ALA A 228 -12.98 6.96 5.59
CA ALA A 228 -12.16 7.04 4.37
C ALA A 228 -11.10 8.13 4.49
N PRO A 229 -9.97 8.02 3.75
CA PRO A 229 -9.01 9.11 3.69
C PRO A 229 -9.69 10.35 3.10
N VAL A 230 -9.39 11.50 3.67
CA VAL A 230 -9.87 12.79 3.18
C VAL A 230 -8.67 13.55 2.68
N PHE A 231 -8.65 13.78 1.37
CA PHE A 231 -7.59 14.51 0.70
C PHE A 231 -7.96 15.98 0.55
N ASP A 232 -6.95 16.84 0.58
CA ASP A 232 -7.14 18.25 0.23
C ASP A 232 -7.64 18.36 -1.22
N GLU A 233 -8.64 19.22 -1.42
CA GLU A 233 -9.23 19.45 -2.73
C GLU A 233 -8.25 20.18 -3.64
N ILE A 234 -8.12 19.69 -4.88
CA ILE A 234 -7.26 20.27 -5.89
C ILE A 234 -8.14 20.71 -7.06
N THR A 235 -8.31 22.02 -7.21
CA THR A 235 -9.27 22.60 -8.16
C THR A 235 -8.66 23.00 -9.50
N ASP A 236 -7.33 23.06 -9.61
CA ASP A 236 -6.62 23.64 -10.75
C ASP A 236 -5.54 22.72 -11.36
N GLU A 237 -5.58 21.41 -11.07
CA GLU A 237 -4.61 20.49 -11.64
C GLU A 237 -4.86 20.23 -13.13
N LYS A 238 -3.82 20.45 -13.93
CA LYS A 238 -3.78 20.09 -15.36
C LYS A 238 -3.25 18.67 -15.52
N THR A 239 -3.95 17.69 -14.94
CA THR A 239 -3.51 16.30 -14.89
C THR A 239 -3.19 15.79 -16.29
N VAL A 240 -2.00 15.20 -16.45
CA VAL A 240 -1.58 14.57 -17.69
C VAL A 240 -1.51 13.05 -17.51
N TRP A 241 -2.48 12.36 -18.08
CA TRP A 241 -2.58 10.89 -17.99
C TRP A 241 -1.63 10.18 -18.96
N GLN A 242 -1.44 10.74 -20.15
CA GLN A 242 -0.59 10.18 -21.20
C GLN A 242 -0.15 11.29 -22.17
N CYS A 243 1.14 11.56 -22.23
CA CYS A 243 1.79 12.49 -23.18
C CYS A 243 2.05 11.83 -24.53
N TYR A 244 2.35 10.52 -24.52
CA TYR A 244 2.83 9.79 -25.70
C TYR A 244 1.78 8.76 -26.17
N PRO A 245 0.93 9.08 -27.15
CA PRO A 245 -0.21 8.23 -27.55
C PRO A 245 0.19 6.83 -28.06
N ASN A 246 1.41 6.71 -28.58
CA ASN A 246 1.93 5.47 -29.15
C ASN A 246 2.63 4.57 -28.11
N VAL A 247 2.86 5.08 -26.89
CA VAL A 247 3.44 4.30 -25.80
C VAL A 247 2.32 3.52 -25.12
N LYS A 248 2.49 2.20 -25.06
CA LYS A 248 1.55 1.32 -24.36
C LYS A 248 1.78 1.39 -22.86
N PHE A 249 0.70 1.38 -22.10
CA PHE A 249 0.77 1.23 -20.65
C PHE A 249 1.15 -0.20 -20.29
N LYS A 250 2.42 -0.45 -19.94
CA LYS A 250 2.92 -1.82 -19.68
C LYS A 250 2.25 -2.44 -18.47
N ALA A 251 2.05 -1.65 -17.41
CA ALA A 251 1.50 -2.14 -16.15
C ALA A 251 0.05 -2.64 -16.28
N LEU A 252 -0.67 -2.26 -17.35
CA LEU A 252 -2.03 -2.74 -17.65
C LEU A 252 -2.10 -4.28 -17.76
N ALA A 253 -1.00 -4.92 -18.15
CA ALA A 253 -0.89 -6.38 -18.20
C ALA A 253 -1.22 -7.06 -16.85
N LEU A 254 -1.01 -6.37 -15.72
CA LEU A 254 -1.36 -6.88 -14.39
C LEU A 254 -2.87 -7.01 -14.15
N LEU A 255 -3.67 -6.22 -14.88
CA LEU A 255 -5.14 -6.27 -14.82
C LEU A 255 -5.69 -7.26 -15.85
N GLU A 256 -5.10 -7.31 -17.04
CA GLU A 256 -5.53 -8.17 -18.15
C GLU A 256 -5.32 -9.67 -17.85
N ASN A 257 -4.28 -10.02 -17.08
CA ASN A 257 -4.01 -11.41 -16.67
C ASN A 257 -5.05 -12.00 -15.67
N ARG A 258 -6.10 -11.26 -15.31
CA ARG A 258 -7.27 -11.78 -14.56
C ARG A 258 -8.46 -12.18 -15.45
N ALA A 259 -8.41 -11.96 -16.77
CA ALA A 259 -9.50 -12.27 -17.70
C ALA A 259 -9.41 -13.69 -18.33
N ALA A 260 -8.71 -14.63 -17.68
CA ALA A 260 -8.61 -16.04 -18.11
C ALA A 260 -9.05 -17.00 -16.99
#